data_AF-J9ACF5-F1
#
_entry.id   AF-J9ACF5-F1
#
_cell.length_a   1.000
_cell.length_b   1.000
_cell.length_c   1.000
_cell.angle_alpha   90.00
_cell.angle_beta   90.00
_cell.angle_gamma   90.00
#
_symmetry.space_group_name_H-M   'P 1'
#
loop_
_entity.id
_entity.type
_entity.pdbx_description
1 polymer ?
#
loop_
_entity_poly.entity_id
_entity_poly.type
_entity_poly.pdbx_seq_one_letter_code
_entity_poly.pdbx_strand_id
1 'polypeptide(L)'
;MDDIALLVIGPKFMQDIGILLASISKTITNKLYVRVAAELDLFEVLSQVYMEGSRVCDTLDIRIIIDDSRERTFKTIISEDKTIECNRTIEKSYDAVVLGGTFDRLHNGHKLLLSRAVMAASERIICGITCGDMIKSKISNDLAELQSIRREDFFSPHVNFALASLN
;
A
#
# COMPACT_ATOMS: atom_id res chain seq x y z
N MET A 1 0.50 14.61 -19.70
CA MET A 1 -0.38 13.45 -19.53
C MET A 1 0.11 12.74 -18.29
N ASP A 2 -0.78 12.48 -17.33
CA ASP A 2 -0.37 11.78 -16.11
C ASP A 2 0.08 10.36 -16.47
N ASP A 3 1.37 10.08 -16.25
CA ASP A 3 2.04 8.82 -16.54
C ASP A 3 1.68 7.77 -15.47
N ILE A 4 0.46 7.25 -15.59
CA ILE A 4 -0.16 6.32 -14.64
C ILE A 4 -0.32 4.95 -15.30
N ALA A 5 0.15 3.90 -14.64
CA ALA A 5 -0.01 2.52 -15.08
C ALA A 5 -0.70 1.64 -14.03
N LEU A 6 -1.30 0.54 -14.49
CA LEU A 6 -1.86 -0.52 -13.65
C LEU A 6 -1.15 -1.84 -13.98
N LEU A 7 -0.54 -2.45 -12.96
CA LEU A 7 0.03 -3.78 -13.02
C LEU A 7 -0.88 -4.77 -12.29
N VAL A 8 -1.15 -5.93 -12.89
CA VAL A 8 -1.88 -7.03 -12.24
C VAL A 8 -0.90 -8.18 -11.99
N ILE A 9 -0.66 -8.50 -10.71
CA ILE A 9 0.24 -9.59 -10.32
C ILE A 9 -0.59 -10.86 -10.12
N GLY A 10 -0.38 -11.83 -11.01
CA GLY A 10 -0.91 -13.19 -10.90
C GLY A 10 0.18 -14.22 -10.57
N PRO A 11 -0.18 -15.51 -10.44
CA PRO A 11 0.73 -16.57 -9.99
C PRO A 11 2.01 -16.72 -10.82
N LYS A 12 1.92 -16.48 -12.13
CA LYS A 12 3.05 -16.56 -13.07
C LYS A 12 4.14 -15.53 -12.78
N PHE A 13 3.85 -14.45 -12.06
CA PHE A 13 4.75 -13.30 -11.90
C PHE A 13 5.35 -13.17 -10.48
N MET A 14 5.00 -14.05 -9.54
CA MET A 14 5.45 -13.95 -8.14
C MET A 14 6.97 -14.02 -7.97
N GLN A 15 7.68 -14.77 -8.83
CA GLN A 15 9.13 -14.98 -8.71
C GLN A 15 9.96 -13.87 -9.38
N ASP A 16 9.34 -13.06 -10.25
CA ASP A 16 10.02 -12.09 -11.13
C ASP A 16 9.62 -10.64 -10.86
N ILE A 17 9.01 -10.34 -9.70
CA ILE A 17 8.49 -9.00 -9.37
C ILE A 17 9.58 -7.92 -9.52
N GLY A 18 10.80 -8.16 -9.06
CA GLY A 18 11.90 -7.19 -9.19
C GLY A 18 12.26 -6.86 -10.63
N ILE A 19 12.32 -7.88 -11.52
CA ILE A 19 12.60 -7.70 -12.95
C ILE A 19 11.45 -6.93 -13.62
N LEU A 20 10.22 -7.27 -13.27
CA LEU A 20 9.02 -6.62 -13.79
C LEU A 20 8.98 -5.14 -13.41
N LEU A 21 9.21 -4.82 -12.13
CA LEU A 21 9.29 -3.44 -11.65
C LEU A 21 10.45 -2.68 -12.31
N ALA A 22 11.61 -3.32 -12.53
CA ALA A 22 12.74 -2.72 -13.25
C ALA A 22 12.43 -2.40 -14.71
N SER A 23 11.61 -3.22 -15.35
CA SER A 23 11.18 -2.99 -16.73
C SER A 23 10.15 -1.86 -16.79
N ILE A 24 9.20 -1.84 -15.85
CA ILE A 24 8.14 -0.83 -15.80
C ILE A 24 8.71 0.55 -15.47
N SER A 25 9.68 0.64 -14.55
CA SER A 25 10.28 1.92 -14.13
C SER A 25 11.04 2.65 -15.26
N LYS A 26 11.39 1.96 -16.35
CA LYS A 26 11.98 2.57 -17.55
C LYS A 26 10.95 3.28 -18.42
N THR A 27 9.68 2.87 -18.32
CA THR A 27 8.59 3.38 -19.15
C THR A 27 7.69 4.32 -18.37
N ILE A 28 7.42 4.00 -17.11
CA ILE A 28 6.54 4.73 -16.21
C ILE A 28 7.38 5.35 -15.10
N THR A 29 7.19 6.64 -14.88
CA THR A 29 8.00 7.47 -13.97
C THR A 29 7.19 8.07 -12.82
N ASN A 30 5.87 8.18 -12.96
CA ASN A 30 5.02 8.86 -11.99
C ASN A 30 4.33 7.87 -11.04
N LYS A 31 3.28 7.17 -11.47
CA LYS A 31 2.47 6.31 -10.58
C LYS A 31 2.19 4.94 -11.15
N LEU A 32 2.44 3.91 -10.35
CA LEU A 32 2.08 2.52 -10.66
C LEU A 32 1.09 1.99 -9.63
N TYR A 33 -0.13 1.74 -10.08
CA TYR A 33 -1.10 0.97 -9.31
C TYR A 33 -0.84 -0.51 -9.49
N VAL A 34 -0.90 -1.28 -8.40
CA VAL A 34 -0.70 -2.73 -8.44
C VAL A 34 -1.95 -3.41 -7.89
N ARG A 35 -2.53 -4.32 -8.66
CA ARG A 35 -3.62 -5.20 -8.22
C ARG A 35 -3.08 -6.61 -8.08
N VAL A 36 -3.40 -7.25 -6.97
CA VAL A 36 -3.01 -8.65 -6.73
C VAL A 36 -4.19 -9.56 -7.10
N ALA A 37 -3.89 -10.62 -7.84
CA ALA A 37 -4.88 -11.61 -8.23
C ALA A 37 -5.42 -12.35 -7.01
N ALA A 38 -6.69 -12.75 -7.07
CA ALA A 38 -7.41 -13.31 -5.94
C ALA A 38 -6.91 -14.69 -5.50
N GLU A 39 -5.94 -15.28 -6.20
CA GLU A 39 -5.28 -16.56 -5.88
C GLU A 39 -4.06 -16.38 -4.97
N LEU A 40 -3.48 -15.19 -4.87
CA LEU A 40 -2.22 -14.96 -4.16
C LEU A 40 -2.41 -14.36 -2.76
N ASP A 41 -1.52 -14.67 -1.82
CA ASP A 41 -1.52 -14.00 -0.52
C ASP A 41 -1.15 -12.53 -0.68
N LEU A 42 -2.10 -11.64 -0.37
CA LEU A 42 -1.92 -10.20 -0.55
C LEU A 42 -0.76 -9.66 0.29
N PHE A 43 -0.55 -10.18 1.51
CA PHE A 43 0.49 -9.68 2.41
C PHE A 43 1.88 -10.06 1.92
N GLU A 44 2.05 -11.30 1.45
CA GLU A 44 3.31 -11.75 0.84
C GLU A 44 3.65 -10.92 -0.40
N VAL A 45 2.70 -10.76 -1.32
CA VAL A 45 2.89 -9.98 -2.55
C VAL A 45 3.21 -8.53 -2.21
N LEU A 46 2.48 -7.94 -1.25
CA LEU A 46 2.64 -6.55 -0.87
C LEU A 46 4.02 -6.28 -0.25
N SER A 47 4.50 -7.18 0.59
CA SER A 47 5.84 -7.10 1.18
C SER A 47 6.92 -7.18 0.11
N GLN A 48 6.79 -8.10 -0.85
CA GLN A 48 7.74 -8.25 -1.96
C GLN A 48 7.74 -7.03 -2.87
N VAL A 49 6.58 -6.54 -3.29
CA VAL A 49 6.46 -5.38 -4.18
C VAL A 49 7.08 -4.13 -3.56
N TYR A 50 6.80 -3.83 -2.29
CA TYR A 50 7.36 -2.65 -1.65
C TYR A 50 8.87 -2.77 -1.39
N MET A 51 9.34 -3.97 -1.04
CA MET A 51 10.77 -4.23 -0.85
C MET A 51 11.55 -4.12 -2.18
N GLU A 52 11.09 -4.79 -3.23
CA GLU A 52 11.71 -4.74 -4.56
C GLU A 52 11.57 -3.35 -5.18
N GLY A 53 10.43 -2.68 -4.98
CA GLY A 53 10.21 -1.30 -5.39
C GLY A 53 11.28 -0.36 -4.83
N SER A 54 11.57 -0.45 -3.53
CA SER A 54 12.64 0.32 -2.89
C SER A 54 14.06 -0.08 -3.31
N ARG A 55 14.24 -1.27 -3.88
CA ARG A 55 15.56 -1.72 -4.36
C ARG A 55 15.81 -1.25 -5.80
N VAL A 56 14.77 -1.22 -6.61
CA VAL A 56 14.87 -1.15 -8.07
C VAL A 56 14.40 0.20 -8.62
N CYS A 57 13.51 0.90 -7.91
CA CYS A 57 12.89 2.14 -8.39
C CYS A 57 12.43 3.04 -7.24
N ASP A 58 13.29 3.96 -6.81
CA ASP A 58 12.97 4.92 -5.75
C ASP A 58 12.07 6.08 -6.19
N THR A 59 11.99 6.35 -7.49
CA THR A 59 11.24 7.50 -8.03
C THR A 59 9.79 7.18 -8.39
N LEU A 60 9.47 5.89 -8.58
CA LEU A 60 8.14 5.45 -9.01
C LEU A 60 7.22 5.31 -7.80
N ASP A 61 6.11 6.06 -7.78
CA ASP A 61 5.11 5.94 -6.72
C ASP A 61 4.27 4.67 -6.92
N ILE A 62 4.68 3.59 -6.27
CA ILE A 62 3.95 2.31 -6.27
C ILE A 62 2.84 2.34 -5.21
N ARG A 63 1.61 2.02 -5.63
CA ARG A 63 0.43 1.93 -4.76
C ARG A 63 -0.31 0.62 -4.99
N ILE A 64 -0.44 -0.20 -3.97
CA ILE A 64 -1.21 -1.45 -4.08
C ILE A 64 -2.67 -1.17 -3.80
N ILE A 65 -3.53 -1.65 -4.68
CA ILE A 65 -4.97 -1.61 -4.54
C ILE A 65 -5.37 -2.78 -3.63
N ILE A 66 -5.81 -2.43 -2.42
CA ILE A 66 -6.40 -3.38 -1.48
C ILE A 66 -7.91 -3.40 -1.77
N ASP A 67 -8.35 -4.43 -2.48
CA ASP A 67 -9.77 -4.64 -2.79
C ASP A 67 -10.47 -5.18 -1.54
N ASP A 68 -10.93 -4.29 -0.66
CA ASP A 68 -11.72 -4.61 0.55
C ASP A 68 -13.19 -4.90 0.21
N SER A 69 -13.46 -5.47 -0.96
CA SER A 69 -14.80 -5.95 -1.28
C SER A 69 -15.12 -7.13 -0.36
N ARG A 70 -15.76 -6.77 0.77
CA ARG A 70 -16.42 -7.61 1.77
C ARG A 70 -16.59 -9.04 1.25
N GLU A 71 -15.76 -9.94 1.77
CA GLU A 71 -15.85 -11.39 1.60
C GLU A 71 -16.36 -11.83 0.21
N ARG A 72 -15.51 -11.76 -0.82
CA ARG A 72 -15.80 -12.55 -2.01
C ARG A 72 -15.52 -14.02 -1.69
N THR A 73 -16.55 -14.72 -1.23
CA THR A 73 -16.51 -16.18 -1.08
C THR A 73 -16.54 -16.79 -2.48
N PHE A 74 -15.38 -17.04 -3.07
CA PHE A 74 -15.29 -17.72 -4.36
C PHE A 74 -15.26 -19.23 -4.12
N LYS A 75 -16.41 -19.89 -4.30
CA LYS A 75 -16.48 -21.36 -4.25
C LYS A 75 -15.51 -22.01 -5.25
N THR A 76 -15.23 -21.35 -6.37
CA THR A 76 -14.33 -21.83 -7.42
C THR A 76 -13.68 -20.65 -8.12
N ILE A 77 -12.35 -20.62 -8.17
CA ILE A 77 -11.60 -19.73 -9.07
C ILE A 77 -11.30 -20.51 -10.36
N ILE A 78 -11.65 -19.92 -11.50
CA ILE A 78 -11.33 -20.46 -12.83
C ILE A 78 -10.11 -19.70 -13.34
N SER A 79 -8.94 -20.35 -13.28
CA SER A 79 -7.71 -19.88 -13.93
C SER A 79 -7.49 -20.66 -15.23
N GLU A 80 -6.65 -20.14 -16.14
CA GLU A 80 -6.39 -20.70 -17.48
C GLU A 80 -6.16 -22.22 -17.48
N ASP A 81 -5.58 -22.76 -16.39
CA ASP A 81 -5.15 -24.16 -16.34
C ASP A 81 -5.78 -25.00 -15.22
N LYS A 82 -6.47 -24.42 -14.22
CA LYS A 82 -7.03 -25.16 -13.06
C LYS A 82 -8.22 -24.45 -12.38
N THR A 83 -9.21 -25.24 -11.94
CA THR A 83 -10.20 -24.82 -10.93
C THR A 83 -9.62 -25.00 -9.53
N ILE A 84 -9.48 -23.90 -8.79
CA ILE A 84 -9.01 -23.92 -7.39
C ILE A 84 -10.22 -23.67 -6.48
N GLU A 85 -10.52 -24.60 -5.57
CA GLU A 85 -11.43 -24.33 -4.45
C GLU A 85 -10.69 -23.42 -3.46
N CYS A 86 -11.16 -22.18 -3.26
CA CYS A 86 -10.57 -21.26 -2.30
C CYS A 86 -11.62 -20.71 -1.32
N ASN A 87 -11.65 -21.24 -0.10
CA ASN A 87 -12.38 -20.60 0.99
C ASN A 87 -11.46 -19.56 1.65
N ARG A 88 -11.31 -18.40 1.00
CA ARG A 88 -10.63 -17.26 1.63
C ARG A 88 -11.63 -16.37 2.35
N THR A 89 -11.74 -16.59 3.65
CA THR A 89 -12.24 -15.59 4.59
C THR A 89 -11.05 -14.75 5.06
N ILE A 90 -11.01 -13.48 4.66
CA ILE A 90 -10.06 -12.52 5.23
C ILE A 90 -10.66 -12.05 6.55
N GLU A 91 -10.37 -12.78 7.62
CA GLU A 91 -10.83 -12.42 8.95
C GLU A 91 -10.02 -11.23 9.47
N LYS A 92 -10.66 -10.07 9.55
CA LYS A 92 -10.06 -8.85 10.09
C LYS A 92 -10.12 -8.91 11.61
N SER A 93 -8.96 -8.88 12.24
CA SER A 93 -8.83 -9.17 13.68
C SER A 93 -9.31 -8.06 14.62
N TYR A 94 -9.53 -6.84 14.12
CA TYR A 94 -9.85 -5.68 14.94
C TYR A 94 -10.91 -4.78 14.30
N ASP A 95 -11.80 -4.20 15.11
CA ASP A 95 -12.78 -3.21 14.63
C ASP A 95 -12.11 -1.91 14.20
N ALA A 96 -11.14 -1.46 15.01
CA ALA A 96 -10.36 -0.27 14.73
C ALA A 96 -8.87 -0.52 14.93
N VAL A 97 -8.06 0.01 14.02
CA VAL A 97 -6.60 0.06 14.16
C VAL A 97 -6.17 1.51 14.29
N VAL A 98 -5.35 1.80 15.31
CA VAL A 98 -4.82 3.15 15.55
C VAL A 98 -3.31 3.12 15.33
N LEU A 99 -2.83 4.01 14.47
CA LEU A 99 -1.41 4.21 14.17
C LEU A 99 -1.01 5.63 14.56
N GLY A 100 0.27 5.84 14.87
CA GLY A 100 0.82 7.16 15.17
C GLY A 100 2.26 7.29 14.69
N GLY A 101 2.60 8.45 14.13
CA GLY A 101 3.95 8.73 13.63
C GLY A 101 4.06 10.10 12.99
N THR A 102 5.26 10.46 12.53
CA THR A 102 5.47 11.72 11.78
C THR A 102 5.03 11.58 10.32
N PHE A 103 5.09 10.36 9.77
CA PHE A 103 4.78 10.03 8.37
C PHE A 103 5.45 10.99 7.36
N ASP A 104 6.70 11.37 7.64
CA ASP A 104 7.51 12.17 6.72
C ASP A 104 7.83 11.38 5.45
N ARG A 105 7.66 12.00 4.28
CA ARG A 105 7.99 11.47 2.96
C ARG A 105 7.42 10.07 2.78
N LEU A 106 6.13 9.95 2.50
CA LEU A 106 5.37 8.69 2.50
C LEU A 106 5.99 7.60 1.60
N HIS A 107 7.03 6.94 2.10
CA HIS A 107 7.81 5.94 1.39
C HIS A 107 7.22 4.54 1.60
N ASN A 108 7.77 3.55 0.90
CA ASN A 108 7.24 2.19 0.85
C ASN A 108 7.07 1.52 2.23
N GLY A 109 7.87 1.93 3.24
CA GLY A 109 7.72 1.45 4.62
C GLY A 109 6.41 1.91 5.27
N HIS A 110 6.06 3.19 5.13
CA HIS A 110 4.76 3.69 5.60
C HIS A 110 3.60 3.06 4.84
N LYS A 111 3.74 2.87 3.52
CA LYS A 111 2.71 2.23 2.70
C LYS A 111 2.46 0.77 3.14
N LEU A 112 3.51 0.02 3.44
CA LEU A 112 3.41 -1.33 4.01
C LEU A 112 2.68 -1.31 5.37
N LEU A 113 3.06 -0.41 6.28
CA LEU A 113 2.42 -0.27 7.59
C LEU A 113 0.92 0.06 7.46
N LEU A 114 0.57 1.05 6.65
CA LEU A 114 -0.81 1.47 6.43
C LEU A 114 -1.63 0.36 5.76
N SER A 115 -1.05 -0.32 4.77
CA SER A 115 -1.69 -1.47 4.13
C SER A 115 -1.99 -2.58 5.12
N ARG A 116 -1.06 -2.88 6.03
CA ARG A 116 -1.26 -3.90 7.05
C ARG A 116 -2.36 -3.53 8.04
N ALA A 117 -2.49 -2.25 8.38
CA ALA A 117 -3.59 -1.74 9.19
C ALA A 117 -4.95 -1.88 8.48
N VAL A 118 -5.02 -1.59 7.17
CA VAL A 118 -6.24 -1.83 6.35
C VAL A 118 -6.64 -3.29 6.37
N MET A 119 -5.66 -4.19 6.21
CA MET A 119 -5.90 -5.63 6.24
C MET A 119 -6.32 -6.15 7.63
N ALA A 120 -6.06 -5.40 8.70
CA ALA A 120 -6.37 -5.79 10.07
C ALA A 120 -7.67 -5.17 10.62
N ALA A 121 -8.09 -4.01 10.09
CA ALA A 121 -9.21 -3.21 10.58
C ALA A 121 -10.52 -3.47 9.82
N SER A 122 -11.57 -3.94 10.51
CA SER A 122 -12.88 -4.24 9.93
C SER A 122 -13.74 -2.98 9.70
N GLU A 123 -13.61 -1.95 10.54
CA GLU A 123 -14.42 -0.73 10.42
C GLU A 123 -13.59 0.50 10.04
N ARG A 124 -12.49 0.77 10.75
CA ARG A 124 -11.76 2.05 10.59
C ARG A 124 -10.28 1.99 10.95
N ILE A 125 -9.50 2.87 10.32
CA ILE A 125 -8.14 3.18 10.70
C ILE A 125 -8.06 4.64 11.13
N ILE A 126 -7.41 4.87 12.26
CA ILE A 126 -7.11 6.21 12.76
C ILE A 126 -5.61 6.41 12.67
N CYS A 127 -5.17 7.45 11.97
CA CYS A 127 -3.77 7.77 11.84
C CYS A 127 -3.48 9.10 12.53
N GLY A 128 -2.74 9.05 13.63
CA GLY A 128 -2.22 10.21 14.34
C GLY A 128 -0.95 10.73 13.66
N ILE A 129 -1.02 11.90 13.03
CA ILE A 129 0.17 12.53 12.43
C ILE A 129 0.71 13.57 13.41
N THR A 130 1.97 13.40 13.82
CA THR A 130 2.67 14.38 14.65
C THR A 130 2.94 15.66 13.84
N CYS A 131 2.55 16.81 14.40
CA CYS A 131 2.76 18.13 13.80
C CYS A 131 3.58 19.06 14.74
N GLY A 132 4.20 20.10 14.18
CA GLY A 132 4.78 21.22 14.96
C GLY A 132 6.23 21.04 15.45
N ASP A 133 6.54 21.71 16.55
CA ASP A 133 7.91 21.88 17.09
C ASP A 133 8.57 20.59 17.59
N MET A 134 7.78 19.51 17.77
CA MET A 134 8.28 18.18 18.15
C MET A 134 9.09 17.49 17.03
N ILE A 135 9.03 17.98 15.79
CA ILE A 135 9.83 17.52 14.65
C ILE A 135 11.18 18.23 14.60
N LYS A 136 11.24 19.50 15.05
CA LYS A 136 12.45 20.33 14.99
C LYS A 136 13.58 19.83 15.91
N SER A 137 13.24 19.09 16.97
CA SER A 137 14.24 18.57 17.91
C SER A 137 14.87 17.24 17.49
N LYS A 138 14.43 16.61 16.38
CA LYS A 138 14.88 15.26 15.98
C LYS A 138 15.34 15.14 14.53
N ILE A 139 15.09 16.14 13.68
CA ILE A 139 15.41 16.09 12.25
C ILE A 139 16.24 17.33 11.90
N SER A 140 17.44 17.12 11.34
CA SER A 140 18.23 18.20 10.73
C SER A 140 17.34 18.92 9.71
N ASN A 141 17.31 20.25 9.75
CA ASN A 141 16.34 21.15 9.09
C ASN A 141 16.07 20.93 7.59
N ASP A 142 16.81 20.06 6.91
CA ASP A 142 16.76 19.86 5.45
C ASP A 142 15.78 18.76 4.99
N LEU A 143 15.14 18.01 5.91
CA LEU A 143 14.30 16.84 5.55
C LEU A 143 12.80 16.97 5.89
N ALA A 144 12.38 18.07 6.52
CA ALA A 144 11.00 18.24 6.97
C ALA A 144 10.05 18.51 5.79
N GLU A 145 9.13 17.57 5.53
CA GLU A 145 8.03 17.78 4.58
C GLU A 145 6.96 18.70 5.18
N LEU A 146 6.36 19.57 4.36
CA LEU A 146 5.29 20.47 4.83
C LEU A 146 4.05 19.68 5.24
N GLN A 147 3.40 20.09 6.33
CA GLN A 147 2.22 19.42 6.89
C GLN A 147 1.06 19.28 5.90
N SER A 148 0.94 20.21 4.93
CA SER A 148 -0.07 20.16 3.87
C SER A 148 0.15 18.97 2.93
N ILE A 149 1.40 18.71 2.55
CA ILE A 149 1.79 17.60 1.65
C ILE A 149 1.54 16.26 2.35
N ARG A 150 1.91 16.16 3.64
CA ARG A 150 1.66 14.95 4.44
C ARG A 150 0.18 14.58 4.51
N ARG A 151 -0.73 15.56 4.58
CA ARG A 151 -2.18 15.28 4.58
C ARG A 151 -2.65 14.83 3.20
N GLU A 152 -2.23 15.49 2.13
CA GLU A 152 -2.62 15.15 0.76
C GLU A 152 -2.16 13.73 0.35
N ASP A 153 -0.98 13.29 0.80
CA ASP A 153 -0.48 11.93 0.57
C ASP A 153 -1.34 10.85 1.23
N PHE A 154 -1.97 11.15 2.36
CA PHE A 154 -2.95 10.27 3.01
C PHE A 154 -4.31 10.29 2.31
N PHE A 155 -4.75 11.42 1.75
CA PHE A 155 -6.04 11.55 1.06
C PHE A 155 -5.98 11.08 -0.40
N SER A 156 -5.76 9.77 -0.60
CA SER A 156 -6.13 9.09 -1.86
C SER A 156 -7.56 8.54 -1.72
N PRO A 157 -8.44 8.65 -2.74
CA PRO A 157 -9.90 8.44 -2.62
C PRO A 157 -10.35 7.00 -2.30
N HIS A 158 -9.43 6.11 -1.93
CA HIS A 158 -9.69 4.69 -1.70
C HIS A 158 -9.55 4.26 -0.23
N VAL A 159 -9.22 5.16 0.70
CA VAL A 159 -9.08 4.83 2.13
C VAL A 159 -9.74 5.90 3.00
N ASN A 160 -10.72 5.50 3.83
CA ASN A 160 -11.29 6.36 4.87
C ASN A 160 -10.27 6.51 6.01
N PHE A 161 -9.37 7.48 5.90
CA PHE A 161 -8.50 7.89 6.98
C PHE A 161 -9.20 8.91 7.88
N ALA A 162 -9.40 8.56 9.15
CA ALA A 162 -9.61 9.57 10.18
C ALA A 162 -8.24 10.08 10.65
N LEU A 163 -7.87 11.30 10.25
CA LEU A 163 -6.66 11.97 10.72
C LEU A 163 -6.96 12.66 12.05
N ALA A 164 -6.27 12.22 13.10
CA ALA A 164 -6.29 12.92 14.39
C ALA A 164 -4.97 13.70 14.54
N SER A 165 -5.05 15.03 14.67
CA SER A 165 -3.88 15.83 15.02
C SER A 165 -3.64 15.67 16.51
N LEU A 166 -2.50 15.12 16.90
CA LEU A 166 -2.05 15.14 18.29
C LEU A 166 -1.24 16.43 18.48
N ASN A 167 -1.79 17.33 19.31
CA ASN A 167 -1.13 18.58 19.71
C ASN A 167 -0.06 18.31 20.77
#